data_AF-A0A5E3WJK0-F1
#
_entry.id   AF-A0A5E3WJK0-F1
#
_cell.length_a   1.000
_cell.length_b   1.000
_cell.length_c   1.000
_cell.angle_alpha   90.00
_cell.angle_beta   90.00
_cell.angle_gamma   90.00
#
_symmetry.space_group_name_H-M   'P 1'
#
loop_
_entity.id
_entity.type
_entity.pdbx_description
1 polymer ?
#
loop_
_entity_poly.entity_id
_entity_poly.type
_entity_poly.pdbx_seq_one_letter_code
_entity_poly.pdbx_strand_id
1 'polypeptide(L)'
;MAPTTTTKATTSKTKAPSKKEKIFHPNSRKADQLNRKQTRKAKLESQASNRVKKNSSRTDLYGFFYHALPEEGELTLDELHDLIRDVWLTRHDVEIEEEQAARRKGRPKSVKQQKLEDLKLRESEEYRTGMEVLDLTHPENVALLRKWDQIEYAYIQILRFIRINSVNRDIVLVSRPGKHHSLVPTKEHPADPQNASDAAMDVEPSDSASSPPPLLMDPASRFSSTIMSMDGPA
;
A
#
# COMPACT_ATOMS: atom_id res chain seq x y z
N MET A 1 -24.09 71.19 -24.79
CA MET A 1 -24.71 69.97 -24.20
C MET A 1 -23.63 69.22 -23.44
N ALA A 2 -23.76 69.10 -22.13
CA ALA A 2 -22.84 68.38 -21.26
C ALA A 2 -23.45 67.01 -20.91
N PRO A 3 -22.69 65.90 -20.94
CA PRO A 3 -23.14 64.64 -20.37
C PRO A 3 -22.68 64.49 -18.92
N THR A 4 -23.62 64.47 -17.98
CA THR A 4 -23.38 64.10 -16.58
C THR A 4 -23.51 62.58 -16.43
N THR A 5 -22.40 61.89 -16.17
CA THR A 5 -22.41 60.47 -15.78
C THR A 5 -22.21 60.37 -14.27
N THR A 6 -23.30 60.15 -13.54
CA THR A 6 -23.28 59.86 -12.11
C THR A 6 -22.77 58.43 -11.91
N THR A 7 -21.48 58.28 -11.61
CA THR A 7 -20.90 57.00 -11.19
C THR A 7 -21.11 56.81 -9.68
N LYS A 8 -21.88 55.77 -9.34
CA LYS A 8 -22.15 55.33 -7.97
C LYS A 8 -20.85 54.71 -7.41
N ALA A 9 -20.22 55.37 -6.44
CA ALA A 9 -19.01 54.87 -5.80
C ALA A 9 -19.28 53.55 -5.07
N THR A 10 -18.79 52.45 -5.62
CA THR A 10 -18.59 51.19 -4.90
C THR A 10 -17.42 51.41 -3.94
N THR A 11 -17.70 51.35 -2.64
CA THR A 11 -16.68 51.32 -1.59
C THR A 11 -15.80 50.08 -1.81
N SER A 12 -14.61 50.31 -2.38
CA SER A 12 -13.55 49.33 -2.43
C SER A 12 -13.17 48.99 -0.98
N LYS A 13 -13.51 47.77 -0.53
CA LYS A 13 -12.89 47.19 0.66
C LYS A 13 -11.39 47.09 0.38
N THR A 14 -10.66 48.09 0.85
CA THR A 14 -9.21 48.08 0.94
C THR A 14 -8.81 46.81 1.69
N LYS A 15 -8.16 45.87 0.99
CA LYS A 15 -7.50 44.73 1.62
C LYS A 15 -6.56 45.28 2.69
N ALA A 16 -6.84 44.97 3.94
CA ALA A 16 -5.99 45.37 5.06
C ALA A 16 -4.54 44.94 4.76
N PRO A 17 -3.53 45.79 5.02
CA PRO A 17 -2.15 45.46 4.77
C PRO A 17 -1.79 44.22 5.58
N SER A 18 -1.24 43.20 4.92
CA SER A 18 -0.70 42.00 5.57
C SER A 18 0.20 42.44 6.72
N LYS A 19 -0.18 42.07 7.95
CA LYS A 19 0.58 42.42 9.16
C LYS A 19 2.04 42.05 8.93
N LYS A 20 2.94 43.04 9.00
CA LYS A 20 4.40 42.84 8.85
C LYS A 20 4.80 41.65 9.72
N GLU A 21 5.42 40.64 9.11
CA GLU A 21 5.89 39.48 9.85
C GLU A 21 6.83 39.96 10.95
N LYS A 22 6.54 39.55 12.19
CA LYS A 22 7.37 39.93 13.33
C LYS A 22 8.73 39.27 13.12
N ILE A 23 9.73 40.09 12.81
CA ILE A 23 11.12 39.64 12.68
C ILE A 23 11.57 39.20 14.07
N PHE A 24 11.70 37.89 14.26
CA PHE A 24 12.22 37.30 15.49
C PHE A 24 13.72 37.07 15.33
N HIS A 25 14.49 37.25 16.41
CA HIS A 25 15.90 36.86 16.41
C HIS A 25 16.00 35.35 16.15
N PRO A 26 16.96 34.87 15.33
CA PRO A 26 17.09 33.45 14.98
C PRO A 26 17.20 32.52 16.19
N ASN A 27 17.86 32.96 17.26
CA ASN A 27 18.00 32.20 18.52
C ASN A 27 16.86 32.46 19.54
N SER A 28 15.74 33.02 19.10
CA SER A 28 14.59 33.26 20.00
C SER A 28 13.80 31.99 20.24
N ARG A 29 13.22 31.82 21.44
CA ARG A 29 12.27 30.73 21.75
C ARG A 29 11.15 30.61 20.72
N LYS A 30 10.69 31.73 20.14
CA LYS A 30 9.67 31.71 19.07
C LYS A 30 10.22 31.16 17.75
N ALA A 31 11.46 31.49 17.40
CA ALA A 31 12.14 30.93 16.24
C ALA A 31 12.35 29.42 16.40
N ASP A 32 12.77 28.95 17.58
CA ASP A 32 12.89 27.51 17.88
C ASP A 32 11.54 26.77 17.75
N GLN A 33 10.46 27.37 18.27
CA GLN A 33 9.11 26.79 18.13
C GLN A 33 8.68 26.66 16.66
N LEU A 34 8.99 27.68 15.84
CA LEU A 34 8.70 27.64 14.40
C LEU A 34 9.56 26.60 13.69
N ASN A 35 10.85 26.52 13.99
CA ASN A 35 11.76 25.53 13.40
C ASN A 35 11.32 24.09 13.75
N ARG A 36 10.91 23.83 14.99
CA ARG A 36 10.35 22.52 15.38
C ARG A 36 9.10 22.16 14.57
N LYS A 37 8.19 23.11 14.38
CA LYS A 37 6.97 22.91 13.57
C LYS A 37 7.31 22.66 12.10
N GLN A 38 8.22 23.43 11.52
CA GLN A 38 8.69 23.26 10.14
C GLN A 38 9.39 21.91 9.95
N THR A 39 10.31 21.55 10.84
CA THR A 39 10.99 20.25 10.82
C THR A 39 10.00 19.09 10.92
N ARG A 40 9.00 19.18 11.79
CA ARG A 40 7.94 18.15 11.89
C ARG A 40 7.15 18.04 10.58
N LYS A 41 6.76 19.18 9.99
CA LYS A 41 6.04 19.22 8.72
C LYS A 41 6.87 18.59 7.59
N ALA A 42 8.14 18.98 7.47
CA ALA A 42 9.07 18.42 6.48
C ALA A 42 9.23 16.89 6.64
N LYS A 43 9.31 16.38 7.88
CA LYS A 43 9.34 14.94 8.14
C LYS A 43 8.07 14.23 7.67
N LEU A 44 6.89 14.77 7.97
CA LEU A 44 5.62 14.18 7.53
C LEU A 44 5.48 14.19 6.00
N GLU A 45 5.87 15.29 5.35
CA GLU A 45 5.89 15.39 3.88
C GLU A 45 6.89 14.41 3.25
N SER A 46 8.07 14.25 3.85
CA SER A 46 9.06 13.26 3.40
C SER A 46 8.53 11.81 3.52
N GLN A 47 7.82 11.50 4.61
CA GLN A 47 7.20 10.18 4.78
C GLN A 47 6.07 9.94 3.77
N ALA A 48 5.23 10.95 3.53
CA ALA A 48 4.17 10.87 2.53
C ALA A 48 4.73 10.65 1.13
N SER A 49 5.74 11.42 0.72
CA SER A 49 6.40 11.27 -0.58
C SER A 49 7.10 9.92 -0.73
N ASN A 50 7.76 9.42 0.31
CA ASN A 50 8.35 8.08 0.30
C ASN A 50 7.30 6.97 0.14
N ARG A 51 6.12 7.11 0.78
CA ARG A 51 5.00 6.19 0.59
C ARG A 51 4.48 6.22 -0.84
N VAL A 52 4.35 7.40 -1.44
CA VAL A 52 3.92 7.55 -2.85
C VAL A 52 4.93 6.89 -3.78
N LYS A 53 6.24 7.13 -3.60
CA LYS A 53 7.29 6.48 -4.41
C LYS A 53 7.24 4.97 -4.32
N LYS A 54 7.11 4.43 -3.10
CA LYS A 54 6.98 2.98 -2.87
C LYS A 54 5.71 2.40 -3.50
N ASN A 55 4.61 3.14 -3.45
CA ASN A 55 3.37 2.71 -4.07
C ASN A 55 3.50 2.73 -5.59
N SER A 56 4.06 3.79 -6.18
CA SER A 56 4.34 3.89 -7.61
C SER A 56 5.17 2.71 -8.11
N SER A 57 6.31 2.43 -7.46
CA SER A 57 7.16 1.30 -7.87
C SER A 57 6.46 -0.06 -7.80
N ARG A 58 5.46 -0.21 -6.90
CA ARG A 58 4.66 -1.43 -6.83
C ARG A 58 3.53 -1.42 -7.86
N THR A 59 2.92 -0.29 -8.12
CA THR A 59 1.97 -0.11 -9.23
C THR A 59 2.63 -0.50 -10.55
N ASP A 60 3.87 -0.06 -10.80
CA ASP A 60 4.63 -0.41 -12.01
C ASP A 60 4.88 -1.93 -12.11
N LEU A 61 5.23 -2.58 -11.00
CA LEU A 61 5.36 -4.04 -10.91
C LEU A 61 4.06 -4.76 -11.30
N TYR A 62 2.92 -4.32 -10.79
CA TYR A 62 1.64 -4.96 -11.10
C TYR A 62 1.12 -4.58 -12.49
N GLY A 63 1.46 -3.40 -12.99
CA GLY A 63 1.22 -2.99 -14.37
C GLY A 63 1.94 -3.90 -15.36
N PHE A 64 3.19 -4.30 -15.06
CA PHE A 64 3.90 -5.32 -15.84
C PHE A 64 3.09 -6.63 -15.92
N PHE A 65 2.61 -7.15 -14.79
CA PHE A 65 1.79 -8.37 -14.78
C PHE A 65 0.45 -8.19 -15.51
N TYR A 66 -0.15 -7.01 -15.42
CA TYR A 66 -1.37 -6.68 -16.16
C TYR A 66 -1.16 -6.79 -17.67
N HIS A 67 -0.05 -6.25 -18.20
CA HIS A 67 0.25 -6.31 -19.63
C HIS A 67 0.75 -7.67 -20.10
N ALA A 68 1.30 -8.48 -19.19
CA ALA A 68 1.73 -9.83 -19.47
C ALA A 68 0.59 -10.87 -19.48
N LEU A 69 -0.59 -10.51 -18.98
CA LEU A 69 -1.75 -11.39 -18.99
C LEU A 69 -2.28 -11.59 -20.42
N PRO A 70 -2.69 -12.82 -20.77
CA PRO A 70 -3.38 -13.07 -22.04
C PRO A 70 -4.73 -12.34 -22.06
N GLU A 71 -5.18 -11.99 -23.28
CA GLU A 71 -6.43 -11.27 -23.49
C GLU A 71 -7.66 -12.04 -22.99
N GLU A 72 -7.60 -13.38 -22.99
CA GLU A 72 -8.64 -14.25 -22.44
C GLU A 72 -8.02 -15.34 -21.58
N GLY A 73 -8.65 -15.60 -20.42
CA GLY A 73 -8.22 -16.64 -19.50
C GLY A 73 -7.35 -16.17 -18.33
N GLU A 74 -6.99 -17.16 -17.53
CA GLU A 74 -6.09 -17.08 -16.38
C GLU A 74 -4.77 -17.77 -16.71
N LEU A 75 -3.74 -17.45 -15.94
CA LEU A 75 -2.43 -18.07 -16.13
C LEU A 75 -2.33 -19.34 -15.30
N THR A 76 -1.70 -20.37 -15.85
CA THR A 76 -1.29 -21.51 -15.04
C THR A 76 -0.14 -21.12 -14.11
N LEU A 77 0.07 -21.91 -13.05
CA LEU A 77 1.15 -21.65 -12.10
C LEU A 77 2.53 -21.73 -12.76
N ASP A 78 2.72 -22.68 -13.67
CA ASP A 78 3.97 -22.84 -14.42
C ASP A 78 4.25 -21.65 -15.34
N GLU A 79 3.24 -21.18 -16.05
CA GLU A 79 3.34 -19.96 -16.88
C GLU A 79 3.66 -18.72 -16.04
N LEU A 80 3.11 -18.62 -14.81
CA LEU A 80 3.45 -17.54 -13.89
C LEU A 80 4.92 -17.61 -13.46
N HIS A 81 5.43 -18.81 -13.18
CA HIS A 81 6.84 -19.04 -12.86
C HIS A 81 7.75 -18.70 -14.04
N ASP A 82 7.36 -19.07 -15.25
CA ASP A 82 8.10 -18.78 -16.48
C ASP A 82 8.11 -17.28 -16.78
N LEU A 83 6.97 -16.59 -16.63
CA LEU A 83 6.88 -15.14 -16.76
C LEU A 83 7.86 -14.41 -15.82
N ILE A 84 7.93 -14.85 -14.56
CA ILE A 84 8.83 -14.24 -13.58
C ILE A 84 10.29 -14.55 -13.91
N ARG A 85 10.60 -15.81 -14.23
CA ARG A 85 11.98 -16.24 -14.50
C ARG A 85 12.52 -15.61 -15.77
N ASP A 86 11.77 -15.66 -16.86
CA ASP A 86 12.27 -15.39 -18.21
C ASP A 86 12.04 -13.96 -18.66
N VAL A 87 11.06 -13.26 -18.09
CA VAL A 87 10.72 -11.88 -18.48
C VAL A 87 11.01 -10.90 -17.35
N TRP A 88 10.53 -11.17 -16.14
CA TRP A 88 10.70 -10.22 -15.03
C TRP A 88 12.17 -10.13 -14.58
N LEU A 89 12.82 -11.25 -14.27
CA LEU A 89 14.19 -11.26 -13.73
C LEU A 89 15.28 -10.89 -14.75
N THR A 90 15.00 -11.02 -16.05
CA THR A 90 15.93 -10.76 -17.16
C THR A 90 15.83 -9.35 -17.72
N ARG A 91 14.82 -8.55 -17.31
CA ARG A 91 14.53 -7.23 -17.89
C ARG A 91 15.69 -6.23 -17.87
N HIS A 92 16.60 -6.37 -16.91
CA HIS A 92 17.75 -5.48 -16.74
C HIS A 92 19.02 -6.01 -17.42
N ASP A 93 18.99 -7.20 -18.00
CA ASP A 93 20.20 -7.85 -18.53
C ASP A 93 20.76 -7.07 -19.73
N VAL A 94 19.89 -6.61 -20.61
CA VAL A 94 20.27 -5.76 -21.76
C VAL A 94 20.92 -4.45 -21.28
N GLU A 95 20.33 -3.78 -20.29
CA GLU A 95 20.88 -2.52 -19.76
C GLU A 95 22.22 -2.73 -19.04
N ILE A 96 22.38 -3.85 -18.34
CA ILE A 96 23.64 -4.23 -17.70
C ILE A 96 24.72 -4.51 -18.77
N GLU A 97 24.37 -5.22 -19.85
CA GLU A 97 25.28 -5.52 -20.95
C GLU A 97 25.73 -4.25 -21.70
N GLU A 98 24.82 -3.31 -21.95
CA GLU A 98 25.14 -2.01 -22.55
C GLU A 98 26.12 -1.21 -21.70
N GLU A 99 25.89 -1.13 -20.38
CA GLU A 99 26.80 -0.45 -19.44
C GLU A 99 28.16 -1.16 -19.35
N GLN A 100 28.17 -2.50 -19.45
CA GLN A 100 29.40 -3.28 -19.47
C GLN A 100 30.19 -3.08 -20.78
N ALA A 101 29.51 -2.99 -21.92
CA ALA A 101 30.11 -2.75 -23.23
C ALA A 101 30.63 -1.32 -23.37
N ALA A 102 29.92 -0.33 -22.83
CA ALA A 102 30.35 1.06 -22.78
C ALA A 102 31.60 1.26 -21.89
N ARG A 103 31.85 0.32 -20.97
CA ARG A 103 32.97 0.38 -20.02
C ARG A 103 34.28 -0.06 -20.67
N ARG A 104 35.29 0.82 -20.60
CA ARG A 104 36.67 0.47 -20.96
C ARG A 104 37.25 -0.55 -19.98
N LYS A 105 38.03 -1.50 -20.48
CA LYS A 105 38.74 -2.51 -19.68
C LYS A 105 39.56 -1.83 -18.57
N GLY A 106 39.30 -2.19 -17.31
CA GLY A 106 39.99 -1.67 -16.12
C GLY A 106 39.29 -0.52 -15.38
N ARG A 107 38.23 0.09 -15.93
CA ARG A 107 37.40 1.05 -15.17
C ARG A 107 36.50 0.29 -14.17
N PRO A 108 36.34 0.74 -12.91
CA PRO A 108 35.39 0.12 -11.97
C PRO A 108 33.95 0.21 -12.49
N LYS A 109 33.07 -0.64 -11.95
CA LYS A 109 31.64 -0.65 -12.30
C LYS A 109 31.01 0.73 -12.04
N SER A 110 30.13 1.16 -12.94
CA SER A 110 29.35 2.38 -12.73
C SER A 110 28.40 2.20 -11.54
N VAL A 111 28.06 3.28 -10.84
CA VAL A 111 27.04 3.26 -9.78
C VAL A 111 25.70 2.75 -10.32
N LYS A 112 25.39 3.04 -11.59
CA LYS A 112 24.19 2.55 -12.26
C LYS A 112 24.23 1.05 -12.47
N GLN A 113 25.33 0.53 -13.04
CA GLN A 113 25.56 -0.91 -13.20
C GLN A 113 25.45 -1.65 -11.86
N GLN A 114 26.10 -1.14 -10.80
CA GLN A 114 26.06 -1.77 -9.48
C GLN A 114 24.62 -1.82 -8.94
N LYS A 115 23.85 -0.73 -9.05
CA LYS A 115 22.45 -0.70 -8.61
C LYS A 115 21.56 -1.71 -9.34
N LEU A 116 21.77 -1.89 -10.65
CA LEU A 116 21.00 -2.85 -11.46
C LEU A 116 21.37 -4.29 -11.08
N GLU A 117 22.66 -4.60 -10.92
CA GLU A 117 23.13 -5.91 -10.46
C GLU A 117 22.61 -6.24 -9.05
N ASP A 118 22.69 -5.29 -8.12
CA ASP A 118 22.17 -5.46 -6.75
C ASP A 118 20.65 -5.65 -6.75
N LEU A 119 19.94 -5.01 -7.69
CA LEU A 119 18.50 -5.16 -7.85
C LEU A 119 18.13 -6.54 -8.38
N LYS A 120 18.83 -7.01 -9.42
CA LYS A 120 18.66 -8.37 -9.96
C LYS A 120 18.94 -9.43 -8.89
N LEU A 121 20.03 -9.27 -8.13
CA LEU A 121 20.39 -10.20 -7.07
C LEU A 121 19.29 -10.28 -6.01
N ARG A 122 18.81 -9.13 -5.51
CA ARG A 122 17.74 -9.08 -4.51
C ARG A 122 16.45 -9.74 -5.00
N GLU A 123 16.02 -9.44 -6.22
CA GLU A 123 14.78 -10.02 -6.78
C GLU A 123 14.93 -11.53 -7.03
N SER A 124 16.11 -11.98 -7.44
CA SER A 124 16.39 -13.42 -7.60
C SER A 124 16.36 -14.17 -6.26
N GLU A 125 16.86 -13.55 -5.20
CA GLU A 125 16.81 -14.12 -3.84
C GLU A 125 15.39 -14.10 -3.27
N GLU A 126 14.62 -13.04 -3.53
CA GLU A 126 13.20 -12.97 -3.19
C GLU A 126 12.42 -14.09 -3.90
N TYR A 127 12.66 -14.30 -5.19
CA TYR A 127 12.04 -15.40 -5.93
C TYR A 127 12.46 -16.78 -5.42
N ARG A 128 13.73 -16.94 -5.03
CA ARG A 128 14.23 -18.19 -4.44
C ARG A 128 13.59 -18.52 -3.09
N THR A 129 13.35 -17.52 -2.25
CA THR A 129 12.87 -17.68 -0.87
C THR A 129 11.35 -17.57 -0.70
N GLY A 130 10.67 -16.99 -1.68
CA GLY A 130 9.23 -16.79 -1.64
C GLY A 130 8.86 -15.34 -1.93
N MET A 131 8.60 -15.03 -3.20
CA MET A 131 8.15 -13.72 -3.66
C MET A 131 6.63 -13.63 -3.50
N GLU A 132 6.14 -12.50 -3.01
CA GLU A 132 4.69 -12.21 -2.93
C GLU A 132 4.23 -11.54 -4.23
N VAL A 133 3.33 -12.21 -4.96
CA VAL A 133 2.81 -11.79 -6.27
C VAL A 133 1.28 -11.83 -6.27
N LEU A 134 0.66 -11.10 -7.18
CA LEU A 134 -0.79 -11.20 -7.42
C LEU A 134 -1.15 -12.60 -7.91
N ASP A 135 -2.27 -13.13 -7.41
CA ASP A 135 -2.73 -14.44 -7.84
C ASP A 135 -3.36 -14.38 -9.24
N LEU A 136 -2.58 -14.71 -10.27
CA LEU A 136 -3.04 -14.75 -11.66
C LEU A 136 -3.65 -16.10 -12.06
N THR A 137 -3.69 -17.05 -11.12
CA THR A 137 -4.25 -18.40 -11.32
C THR A 137 -5.71 -18.50 -10.93
N HIS A 138 -6.25 -17.45 -10.31
CA HIS A 138 -7.63 -17.41 -9.82
C HIS A 138 -8.50 -16.53 -10.71
N PRO A 139 -9.63 -17.04 -11.26
CA PRO A 139 -10.33 -16.37 -12.34
C PRO A 139 -10.99 -15.07 -11.85
N GLU A 140 -11.55 -15.09 -10.64
CA GLU A 140 -12.15 -13.90 -10.02
C GLU A 140 -11.11 -12.80 -9.76
N ASN A 141 -9.88 -13.18 -9.40
CA ASN A 141 -8.83 -12.21 -9.14
C ASN A 141 -8.34 -11.57 -10.45
N VAL A 142 -8.22 -12.36 -11.52
CA VAL A 142 -7.90 -11.88 -12.87
C VAL A 142 -9.01 -10.95 -13.39
N ALA A 143 -10.28 -11.30 -13.18
CA ALA A 143 -11.42 -10.47 -13.59
C ALA A 143 -11.42 -9.10 -12.87
N LEU A 144 -11.02 -9.05 -11.61
CA LEU A 144 -10.84 -7.80 -10.87
C LEU A 144 -9.62 -7.03 -11.36
N LEU A 145 -8.50 -7.71 -11.56
CA LEU A 145 -7.29 -7.09 -12.08
C LEU A 145 -7.52 -6.43 -13.45
N ARG A 146 -8.35 -7.02 -14.32
CA ARG A 146 -8.75 -6.43 -15.61
C ARG A 146 -9.57 -5.14 -15.50
N LYS A 147 -10.30 -4.96 -14.39
CA LYS A 147 -11.07 -3.73 -14.11
C LYS A 147 -10.21 -2.61 -13.52
N TRP A 148 -8.97 -2.93 -13.15
CA TRP A 148 -8.05 -1.97 -12.57
C TRP A 148 -7.57 -0.97 -13.61
N ASP A 149 -7.51 0.30 -13.21
CA ASP A 149 -7.11 1.44 -14.05
C ASP A 149 -5.59 1.59 -14.22
N GLN A 150 -4.80 0.67 -13.65
CA GLN A 150 -3.33 0.68 -13.64
C GLN A 150 -2.69 1.88 -12.90
N ILE A 151 -3.49 2.70 -12.23
CA ILE A 151 -3.03 3.92 -11.56
C ILE A 151 -3.14 3.74 -10.05
N GLU A 152 -4.31 3.31 -9.56
CA GLU A 152 -4.57 3.31 -8.13
C GLU A 152 -4.01 2.08 -7.41
N TYR A 153 -2.92 2.28 -6.65
CA TYR A 153 -2.35 1.23 -5.79
C TYR A 153 -3.33 0.69 -4.74
N ALA A 154 -4.28 1.52 -4.29
CA ALA A 154 -5.26 1.12 -3.28
C ALA A 154 -6.17 -0.03 -3.77
N TYR A 155 -6.51 -0.04 -5.06
CA TYR A 155 -7.31 -1.10 -5.68
C TYR A 155 -6.61 -2.45 -5.57
N ILE A 156 -5.31 -2.48 -5.85
CA ILE A 156 -4.48 -3.68 -5.77
C ILE A 156 -4.45 -4.28 -4.35
N GLN A 157 -4.58 -3.46 -3.30
CA GLN A 157 -4.60 -3.96 -1.92
C GLN A 157 -5.85 -4.79 -1.58
N ILE A 158 -6.89 -4.72 -2.42
CA ILE A 158 -8.15 -5.46 -2.26
C ILE A 158 -8.04 -6.85 -2.92
N LEU A 159 -7.09 -7.02 -3.86
CA LEU A 159 -6.85 -8.27 -4.59
C LEU A 159 -6.20 -9.36 -3.74
N ARG A 160 -6.24 -10.58 -4.27
CA ARG A 160 -5.62 -11.77 -3.67
C ARG A 160 -4.14 -11.86 -4.06
N PHE A 161 -3.32 -12.23 -3.07
CA PHE A 161 -1.87 -12.41 -3.21
C PHE A 161 -1.46 -13.83 -2.81
N ILE A 162 -0.49 -14.34 -3.54
CA ILE A 162 0.15 -15.63 -3.32
C ILE A 162 1.66 -15.45 -3.14
N ARG A 163 2.25 -16.36 -2.39
CA ARG A 163 3.69 -16.49 -2.22
C ARG A 163 4.16 -17.71 -3.00
N ILE A 164 5.05 -17.47 -3.95
CA ILE A 164 5.62 -18.46 -4.86
C ILE A 164 7.13 -18.47 -4.74
N ASN A 165 7.76 -19.63 -4.96
CA ASN A 165 9.19 -19.79 -4.81
C ASN A 165 9.79 -20.62 -5.97
N SER A 166 11.07 -20.44 -6.27
CA SER A 166 11.69 -21.14 -7.40
C SER A 166 12.01 -22.63 -7.15
N VAL A 167 12.11 -23.03 -5.88
CA VAL A 167 12.56 -24.38 -5.47
C VAL A 167 11.42 -25.40 -5.57
N ASN A 168 10.26 -25.02 -5.06
CA ASN A 168 9.03 -25.80 -5.03
C ASN A 168 7.98 -25.01 -5.81
N ARG A 169 7.92 -25.25 -7.12
CA ARG A 169 7.00 -24.55 -8.03
C ARG A 169 5.54 -24.95 -7.80
N ASP A 170 5.30 -26.16 -7.34
CA ASP A 170 3.94 -26.69 -7.13
C ASP A 170 3.27 -26.13 -5.86
N ILE A 171 4.05 -25.57 -4.93
CA ILE A 171 3.55 -25.13 -3.63
C ILE A 171 3.25 -23.63 -3.66
N VAL A 172 1.96 -23.31 -3.57
CA VAL A 172 1.46 -21.94 -3.49
C VAL A 172 0.89 -21.67 -2.10
N LEU A 173 1.39 -20.63 -1.43
CA LEU A 173 0.84 -20.18 -0.15
C LEU A 173 0.08 -18.87 -0.35
N VAL A 174 -1.21 -18.86 -0.04
CA VAL A 174 -2.01 -17.62 -0.08
C VAL A 174 -1.56 -16.70 1.05
N SER A 175 -0.90 -15.59 0.72
CA SER A 175 -0.43 -14.62 1.72
C SER A 175 -1.56 -13.68 2.14
N ARG A 176 -2.40 -13.27 1.18
CA ARG A 176 -3.56 -12.39 1.42
C ARG A 176 -4.73 -12.90 0.60
N PRO A 177 -5.86 -13.27 1.23
CA PRO A 177 -7.02 -13.82 0.51
C PRO A 177 -7.75 -12.79 -0.36
N GLY A 178 -7.43 -11.49 -0.22
CA GLY A 178 -8.21 -10.40 -0.82
C GLY A 178 -9.36 -9.96 0.09
N LYS A 179 -9.88 -8.76 -0.17
CA LYS A 179 -10.99 -8.14 0.58
C LYS A 179 -12.25 -7.98 -0.27
N HIS A 180 -12.17 -8.26 -1.57
CA HIS A 180 -13.31 -8.14 -2.47
C HIS A 180 -14.35 -9.22 -2.16
N HIS A 181 -15.64 -8.90 -2.29
CA HIS A 181 -16.74 -9.82 -1.97
C HIS A 181 -16.69 -11.11 -2.82
N SER A 182 -16.18 -11.06 -4.04
CA SER A 182 -16.03 -12.24 -4.91
C SER A 182 -14.87 -13.15 -4.53
N LEU A 183 -13.89 -12.64 -3.77
CA LEU A 183 -12.69 -13.39 -3.35
C LEU A 183 -12.85 -14.01 -1.96
N VAL A 184 -13.72 -13.43 -1.12
CA VAL A 184 -14.01 -14.00 0.19
C VAL A 184 -14.91 -15.21 -0.03
N PRO A 185 -14.48 -16.42 0.36
CA PRO A 185 -15.36 -17.57 0.31
C PRO A 185 -16.58 -17.21 1.17
N THR A 186 -17.75 -17.14 0.54
CA THR A 186 -19.01 -16.94 1.24
C THR A 186 -19.08 -18.08 2.24
N LYS A 187 -18.93 -17.76 3.53
CA LYS A 187 -19.26 -18.74 4.57
C LYS A 187 -20.73 -19.01 4.35
N GLU A 188 -21.03 -20.15 3.72
CA GLU A 188 -22.39 -20.66 3.65
C GLU A 188 -22.90 -20.66 5.09
N HIS A 189 -23.85 -19.78 5.38
CA HIS A 189 -24.71 -19.99 6.51
C HIS A 189 -25.31 -21.38 6.29
N PRO A 190 -25.14 -22.34 7.21
CA PRO A 190 -25.76 -23.65 7.06
C PRO A 190 -27.25 -23.40 6.83
N ALA A 191 -27.74 -23.93 5.71
CA ALA A 191 -29.10 -23.76 5.23
C ALA A 191 -30.10 -23.77 6.40
N ASP A 192 -30.80 -22.66 6.63
CA ASP A 192 -32.03 -22.68 7.42
C ASP A 192 -33.03 -23.57 6.65
N PRO A 193 -33.42 -24.75 7.15
CA PRO A 193 -34.60 -25.41 6.64
C PRO A 193 -35.77 -24.67 7.27
N GLN A 194 -36.66 -24.10 6.45
CA GLN A 194 -38.08 -23.79 6.73
C GLN A 194 -38.51 -22.55 5.97
N ASN A 195 -38.74 -22.74 4.68
CA ASN A 195 -39.83 -22.03 4.01
C ASN A 195 -41.06 -22.93 4.02
N ALA A 196 -41.76 -22.98 5.16
CA ALA A 196 -43.08 -23.60 5.30
C ALA A 196 -43.74 -23.18 6.62
N SER A 197 -44.41 -22.02 6.63
CA SER A 197 -45.76 -21.86 7.21
C SER A 197 -46.10 -20.38 7.34
N ASP A 198 -46.89 -19.90 6.38
CA ASP A 198 -47.69 -18.70 6.49
C ASP A 198 -48.91 -19.05 7.36
N ALA A 199 -48.86 -18.76 8.66
CA ALA A 199 -50.01 -18.86 9.56
C ALA A 199 -49.84 -18.05 10.86
N ALA A 200 -50.70 -17.03 10.98
CA ALA A 200 -51.32 -16.49 12.19
C ALA A 200 -50.46 -15.78 13.26
N MET A 201 -50.75 -14.48 13.40
CA MET A 201 -50.51 -13.67 14.59
C MET A 201 -51.24 -14.25 15.81
N ASP A 202 -50.58 -14.25 16.97
CA ASP A 202 -51.22 -13.94 18.26
C ASP A 202 -50.18 -13.44 19.27
N VAL A 203 -50.62 -12.60 20.21
CA VAL A 203 -49.85 -11.59 20.94
C VAL A 203 -49.90 -11.84 22.47
N GLU A 204 -48.77 -11.64 23.16
CA GLU A 204 -48.56 -11.39 24.62
C GLU A 204 -48.58 -12.60 25.61
N PRO A 205 -48.13 -12.45 26.88
CA PRO A 205 -46.73 -12.23 27.36
C PRO A 205 -46.39 -13.11 28.60
N SER A 206 -45.29 -12.80 29.33
CA SER A 206 -44.80 -13.38 30.61
C SER A 206 -44.07 -14.74 30.50
N ASP A 207 -43.01 -15.09 31.23
CA ASP A 207 -42.49 -14.59 32.49
C ASP A 207 -41.03 -15.08 32.74
N SER A 208 -40.27 -14.28 33.50
CA SER A 208 -39.19 -14.66 34.44
C SER A 208 -37.94 -15.51 34.03
N ALA A 209 -36.77 -14.90 34.29
CA ALA A 209 -35.56 -15.46 34.92
C ALA A 209 -34.67 -16.47 34.15
N SER A 210 -33.49 -16.01 33.69
CA SER A 210 -32.18 -16.33 34.33
C SER A 210 -30.97 -16.03 33.43
N SER A 211 -30.01 -15.30 34.01
CA SER A 211 -28.56 -15.29 33.75
C SER A 211 -27.98 -14.70 32.44
N PRO A 212 -27.21 -13.59 32.51
CA PRO A 212 -26.30 -13.19 31.43
C PRO A 212 -24.96 -13.97 31.51
N PRO A 213 -24.35 -14.36 30.38
CA PRO A 213 -23.01 -14.94 30.36
C PRO A 213 -21.93 -13.85 30.60
N PRO A 214 -20.82 -14.17 31.29
CA PRO A 214 -19.94 -13.16 31.88
C PRO A 214 -18.98 -12.54 30.86
N LEU A 215 -18.79 -11.22 31.01
CA LEU A 215 -17.74 -10.43 30.39
C LEU A 215 -16.37 -10.86 30.90
N LEU A 216 -15.58 -11.53 30.06
CA LEU A 216 -14.17 -11.78 30.29
C LEU A 216 -13.40 -10.48 30.04
N MET A 217 -13.20 -9.71 31.11
CA MET A 217 -12.26 -8.59 31.14
C MET A 217 -10.84 -9.15 31.24
N ASP A 218 -10.09 -9.12 30.14
CA ASP A 218 -8.64 -9.30 30.20
C ASP A 218 -8.00 -8.07 30.86
N PRO A 219 -7.19 -8.23 31.92
CA PRO A 219 -6.48 -7.10 32.50
C PRO A 219 -5.38 -6.65 31.55
N ALA A 220 -5.37 -5.34 31.26
CA ALA A 220 -4.29 -4.67 30.56
C ALA A 220 -2.95 -4.95 31.26
N SER A 221 -2.18 -5.87 30.70
CA SER A 221 -0.80 -6.12 31.09
C SER A 221 0.00 -4.87 30.75
N ARG A 222 0.15 -4.03 31.77
CA ARG A 222 1.06 -2.89 31.81
C ARG A 222 2.46 -3.45 31.72
N PHE A 223 3.08 -3.33 30.54
CA PHE A 223 4.52 -3.43 30.37
C PHE A 223 5.19 -2.35 31.23
N SER A 224 5.44 -2.70 32.48
CA SER A 224 6.29 -2.00 33.42
C SER A 224 7.63 -2.72 33.49
N SER A 225 8.69 -1.93 33.59
CA SER A 225 10.02 -2.32 34.06
C SER A 225 10.92 -3.03 33.05
N THR A 226 12.20 -2.70 32.89
CA THR A 226 13.05 -1.70 33.54
C THR A 226 14.28 -1.53 32.64
N ILE A 227 14.65 -0.29 32.31
CA ILE A 227 15.94 0.01 31.67
C ILE A 227 17.02 -0.03 32.76
N MET A 228 17.88 -1.05 32.75
CA MET A 228 19.07 -1.07 33.61
C MET A 228 20.14 -0.19 32.96
N SER A 229 20.39 0.97 33.54
CA SER A 229 21.61 1.76 33.33
C SER A 229 22.76 1.07 34.06
N MET A 230 23.68 0.45 33.33
CA MET A 230 25.01 0.13 33.86
C MET A 230 25.90 1.35 33.65
N ASP A 231 26.03 2.17 34.68
CA ASP A 231 27.17 3.05 34.87
C ASP A 231 28.00 2.44 36.00
N GLY A 232 29.26 2.11 35.72
CA GLY A 232 30.17 1.46 36.64
C GLY A 232 31.47 2.26 36.71
N PRO A 233 31.89 2.74 37.89
CA PRO A 233 33.17 3.42 38.06
C PRO A 233 34.26 2.45 38.52
N ALA A 234 35.39 2.44 37.80
CA ALA A 234 36.77 2.36 38.30
C ALA A 234 37.73 2.19 37.11
#